data_AF-A0A9E0L6J8-F1
#
_entry.id   AF-A0A9E0L6J8-F1
#
_cell.length_a   1.000
_cell.length_b   1.000
_cell.length_c   1.000
_cell.angle_alpha   90.00
_cell.angle_beta   90.00
_cell.angle_gamma   90.00
#
_symmetry.space_group_name_H-M   'P 1'
#
loop_
_entity.id
_entity.type
_entity.pdbx_description
1 polymer ?
#
loop_
_entity_poly.entity_id
_entity_poly.type
_entity_poly.pdbx_seq_one_letter_code
_entity_poly.pdbx_strand_id
1 'polypeptide(L)'
;GVPGRPEIPVKDFGEALGLTPSLSLPFDPKLFGQAANNGQMLCEVAPKSRAAEGIDYLAQQIARRDPPPTQKTSLFGSLFKRK
;
A
#
# COMPACT_ATOMS: atom_id res chain seq x y z
N GLY A 1 5.72 -7.97 8.67
CA GLY A 1 5.61 -9.33 9.21
C GLY A 1 5.32 -9.31 10.68
N VAL A 2 5.02 -10.47 11.26
CA VAL A 2 4.77 -10.64 12.70
C VAL A 2 6.12 -10.84 13.42
N PRO A 3 6.49 -9.98 14.39
CA PRO A 3 7.72 -10.16 15.15
C PRO A 3 7.84 -11.57 15.75
N GLY A 4 9.01 -12.18 15.62
CA GLY A 4 9.27 -13.54 16.14
C GLY A 4 8.67 -14.68 15.30
N ARG A 5 8.04 -14.39 14.16
CA ARG A 5 7.66 -15.39 13.17
C ARG A 5 8.54 -15.24 11.92
N PRO A 6 9.37 -16.24 11.58
CA PRO A 6 10.07 -16.26 10.31
C PRO A 6 9.07 -16.21 9.14
N GLU A 7 9.36 -15.37 8.15
CA GLU A 7 8.58 -15.24 6.92
C GLU A 7 9.48 -15.54 5.72
N ILE A 8 8.90 -16.14 4.67
CA ILE A 8 9.62 -16.44 3.43
C ILE A 8 9.96 -15.10 2.75
N PRO A 9 11.23 -14.85 2.37
CA PRO A 9 11.57 -13.67 1.60
C PRO A 9 10.80 -13.61 0.28
N VAL A 10 10.40 -12.40 -0.15
CA VAL A 10 9.61 -12.20 -1.37
C VAL A 10 10.29 -12.80 -2.61
N LYS A 11 11.63 -12.69 -2.67
CA LYS A 11 12.45 -13.28 -3.75
C LYS A 11 12.29 -14.80 -3.79
N ASP A 12 12.48 -15.45 -2.66
CA ASP A 12 12.45 -16.91 -2.57
C ASP A 12 11.04 -17.45 -2.88
N PHE A 13 10.00 -16.74 -2.44
CA PHE A 13 8.60 -17.04 -2.81
C PHE A 13 8.38 -16.96 -4.32
N GLY A 14 8.89 -15.90 -4.96
CA GLY A 14 8.76 -15.71 -6.41
C GLY A 14 9.51 -16.78 -7.21
N GLU A 15 10.74 -17.10 -6.81
CA GLU A 15 11.57 -18.13 -7.45
C GLU A 15 10.95 -19.52 -7.33
N ALA A 16 10.41 -19.87 -6.16
CA ALA A 16 9.77 -21.16 -5.94
C ALA A 16 8.51 -21.36 -6.81
N LEU A 17 7.79 -20.28 -7.12
CA LEU A 17 6.56 -20.31 -7.91
C LEU A 17 6.74 -19.89 -9.38
N GLY A 18 7.96 -19.49 -9.78
CA GLY A 18 8.25 -19.00 -11.12
C GLY A 18 7.47 -17.73 -11.49
N LEU A 19 7.18 -16.86 -10.52
CA LEU A 19 6.40 -15.63 -10.71
C LEU A 19 7.02 -14.41 -10.04
N THR A 20 6.61 -13.22 -10.46
CA THR A 20 6.89 -11.97 -9.75
C THR A 20 5.63 -11.50 -9.03
N PRO A 21 5.63 -11.37 -7.69
CA PRO A 21 4.47 -10.88 -6.97
C PRO A 21 4.10 -9.44 -7.39
N SER A 22 2.83 -9.21 -7.74
CA SER A 22 2.35 -7.88 -8.15
C SER A 22 2.21 -6.89 -6.99
N LEU A 23 2.01 -7.41 -5.76
CA LEU A 23 1.89 -6.63 -4.53
C LEU A 23 2.37 -7.46 -3.35
N SER A 24 3.11 -6.85 -2.43
CA SER A 24 3.46 -7.40 -1.13
C SER A 24 3.05 -6.41 -0.05
N LEU A 25 2.20 -6.83 0.88
CA LEU A 25 1.69 -5.99 1.95
C LEU A 25 2.26 -6.43 3.30
N PRO A 26 2.80 -5.50 4.11
CA PRO A 26 3.17 -5.82 5.48
C PRO A 26 1.92 -6.08 6.32
N PHE A 27 1.92 -7.14 7.11
CA PHE A 27 0.84 -7.41 8.06
C PHE A 27 0.84 -6.38 9.21
N ASP A 28 -0.31 -5.73 9.43
CA ASP A 28 -0.62 -4.86 10.56
C ASP A 28 -1.79 -5.46 11.36
N PRO A 29 -1.51 -6.18 12.46
CA PRO A 29 -2.54 -6.90 13.21
C PRO A 29 -3.69 -6.02 13.70
N LYS A 30 -3.41 -4.75 14.05
CA LYS A 30 -4.40 -3.84 14.61
C LYS A 30 -5.37 -3.39 13.52
N LEU A 31 -4.82 -2.91 12.41
CA LEU A 31 -5.62 -2.45 11.28
C LEU A 31 -6.45 -3.60 10.70
N PHE A 32 -5.83 -4.74 10.40
CA PHE A 32 -6.52 -5.90 9.83
C PHE A 32 -7.57 -6.46 10.79
N GLY A 33 -7.28 -6.55 12.08
CA GLY A 33 -8.24 -7.02 13.09
C GLY A 33 -9.44 -6.08 13.24
N GLN A 34 -9.21 -4.77 13.32
CA GLN A 34 -10.30 -3.79 13.43
C GLN A 34 -11.20 -3.82 12.19
N ALA A 35 -10.61 -3.81 10.98
CA ALA A 35 -11.35 -3.87 9.73
C ALA A 35 -12.21 -5.15 9.63
N ALA A 36 -11.63 -6.31 9.92
CA ALA A 36 -12.33 -7.58 9.89
C ALA A 36 -13.49 -7.65 10.91
N ASN A 37 -13.25 -7.21 12.15
CA ASN A 37 -14.27 -7.26 13.21
C ASN A 37 -15.45 -6.32 12.94
N ASN A 38 -15.20 -5.19 12.28
CA ASN A 38 -16.24 -4.21 11.97
C ASN A 38 -16.89 -4.40 10.60
N GLY A 39 -16.42 -5.36 9.79
CA GLY A 39 -16.89 -5.55 8.41
C GLY A 39 -16.55 -4.36 7.50
N GLN A 40 -15.46 -3.66 7.77
CA GLN A 40 -15.04 -2.45 7.06
C GLN A 40 -13.86 -2.72 6.13
N MET A 41 -13.76 -1.97 5.05
CA MET A 41 -12.59 -1.99 4.19
C MET A 41 -11.40 -1.28 4.84
N LEU A 42 -10.18 -1.67 4.49
CA LEU A 42 -8.96 -1.04 5.02
C LEU A 42 -8.88 0.45 4.69
N CYS A 43 -9.38 0.85 3.52
CA CYS A 43 -9.46 2.26 3.11
C CYS A 43 -10.46 3.08 3.94
N GLU A 44 -11.47 2.44 4.54
CA GLU A 44 -12.44 3.09 5.43
C GLU A 44 -11.86 3.26 6.83
N VAL A 45 -11.11 2.28 7.32
CA VAL A 45 -10.52 2.30 8.67
C VAL A 45 -9.26 3.16 8.73
N ALA A 46 -8.36 3.03 7.74
CA ALA A 46 -7.09 3.75 7.68
C ALA A 46 -6.72 4.09 6.22
N PRO A 47 -7.32 5.15 5.64
CA PRO A 47 -7.15 5.51 4.22
C PRO A 47 -5.71 5.84 3.82
N LYS A 48 -4.86 6.25 4.77
CA LYS A 48 -3.44 6.57 4.56
C LYS A 48 -2.50 5.44 4.97
N SER A 49 -3.03 4.24 5.20
CA SER A 49 -2.20 3.07 5.50
C SER A 49 -1.57 2.54 4.23
N ARG A 50 -0.36 1.97 4.34
CA ARG A 50 0.31 1.29 3.21
C ARG A 50 -0.53 0.14 2.64
N ALA A 51 -1.35 -0.49 3.48
CA ALA A 51 -2.27 -1.54 3.05
C ALA A 51 -3.38 -0.98 2.15
N ALA A 52 -4.02 0.12 2.55
CA ALA A 52 -5.03 0.79 1.74
C ALA A 52 -4.44 1.29 0.41
N GLU A 53 -3.30 1.98 0.45
CA GLU A 53 -2.60 2.49 -0.74
C GLU A 53 -2.17 1.36 -1.69
N GLY A 54 -1.64 0.25 -1.15
CA GLY A 54 -1.21 -0.88 -1.95
C GLY A 54 -2.37 -1.63 -2.64
N ILE A 55 -3.51 -1.77 -1.96
CA ILE A 55 -4.72 -2.35 -2.57
C ILE A 55 -5.26 -1.44 -3.68
N ASP A 56 -5.32 -0.12 -3.45
CA ASP A 56 -5.77 0.83 -4.46
C ASP A 56 -4.84 0.82 -5.69
N TYR A 57 -3.52 0.78 -5.47
CA TYR A 57 -2.54 0.63 -6.54
C TYR A 57 -2.77 -0.65 -7.36
N LEU A 58 -2.97 -1.80 -6.70
CA LEU A 58 -3.24 -3.06 -7.40
C LEU A 58 -4.56 -3.01 -8.18
N ALA A 59 -5.61 -2.40 -7.61
CA ALA A 59 -6.89 -2.22 -8.29
C ALA A 59 -6.75 -1.37 -9.56
N GLN A 60 -5.95 -0.29 -9.51
CA GLN A 60 -5.67 0.55 -10.69
C GLN A 60 -4.93 -0.22 -11.78
N GLN A 61 -3.93 -1.03 -11.42
CA GLN A 61 -3.20 -1.89 -12.36
C GLN A 61 -4.13 -2.89 -13.06
N ILE A 62 -5.02 -3.54 -12.30
CA ILE A 62 -5.99 -4.51 -12.85
C ILE A 62 -7.02 -3.81 -13.74
N ALA A 63 -7.51 -2.66 -13.32
CA ALA A 63 -8.49 -1.87 -14.07
C ALA A 63 -7.91 -1.20 -15.33
N ARG A 64 -6.59 -1.32 -15.58
CA ARG A 64 -5.85 -0.60 -16.63
C ARG A 64 -6.10 0.91 -16.60
N ARG A 65 -6.21 1.45 -15.40
CA ARG A 65 -6.42 2.88 -15.18
C ARG A 65 -5.10 3.47 -14.73
N ASP A 66 -4.60 4.44 -15.48
CA ASP A 66 -3.40 5.16 -15.07
C ASP A 66 -3.67 5.90 -13.75
N PRO A 67 -2.75 5.81 -12.77
CA PRO A 67 -2.86 6.59 -11.55
C PRO A 67 -2.94 8.08 -11.92
N PRO A 68 -3.79 8.88 -11.25
CA PRO A 68 -3.81 10.32 -11.47
C PRO A 68 -2.39 10.87 -11.22
N PRO A 69 -1.91 11.79 -12.08
CA PRO A 69 -0.55 12.31 -11.96
C PRO A 69 -0.36 12.94 -10.59
N THR A 70 0.71 12.55 -9.89
CA THR A 70 1.07 13.16 -8.60
C THR A 70 1.37 14.63 -8.83
N GLN A 71 0.48 15.50 -8.34
CA GLN A 71 0.74 16.94 -8.32
C GLN A 71 1.96 17.20 -7.44
N LYS A 72 3.11 17.42 -8.09
CA LYS A 72 4.31 17.89 -7.41
C LYS A 72 4.02 19.29 -6.88
N THR A 73 3.66 19.39 -5.60
CA THR A 73 3.69 20.66 -4.89
C THR A 73 5.14 21.14 -4.89
N SER A 74 5.41 22.18 -5.69
CA SER A 74 6.75 22.78 -5.77
C SER A 74 7.17 23.26 -4.37
N LEU A 75 8.22 22.64 -3.83
CA LEU A 75 8.80 23.00 -2.52
C LEU A 75 9.35 24.43 -2.49
N PHE A 76 9.57 25.05 -3.65
CA PHE A 76 10.00 26.44 -3.78
C PHE A 76 8.83 27.42 -3.93
N GLY A 77 7.61 26.97 -4.23
CA GLY A 77 6.45 27.84 -4.43
C GLY A 77 6.01 28.59 -3.17
N SER A 78 6.36 28.09 -1.99
CA SER A 78 6.10 28.74 -0.69
C SER A 78 7.08 29.88 -0.38
N LEU A 79 8.30 29.81 -0.93
CA LEU A 79 9.37 30.79 -0.69
C LEU A 79 9.22 32.05 -1.55
N PHE A 80 8.69 31.92 -2.77
CA PHE A 80 8.39 33.08 -3.65
C PHE A 80 7.06 33.78 -3.33
N LYS A 81 6.31 33.32 -2.32
CA LYS A 81 5.01 33.90 -1.94
C LYS A 81 5.08 34.86 -0.75
N ARG A 82 6.27 35.24 -0.29
CA ARG A 82 6.46 36.26 0.75
C ARG A 82 7.38 37.37 0.25
N LYS A 83 6.73 38.47 -0.16
CA LYS A 83 7.23 39.82 -0.48
C LYS A 83 8.28 39.94 -1.57
#